data_AF-A0A820CPT0-F1
#
_entry.id   AF-A0A820CPT0-F1
#
_cell.length_a   1.000
_cell.length_b   1.000
_cell.length_c   1.000
_cell.angle_alpha   90.00
_cell.angle_beta   90.00
_cell.angle_gamma   90.00
#
_symmetry.space_group_name_H-M   'P 1'
#
loop_
_entity.id
_entity.type
_entity.pdbx_description
1 polymer ?
#
loop_
_entity_poly.entity_id
_entity_poly.type
_entity_poly.pdbx_seq_one_letter_code
_entity_poly.pdbx_strand_id
1 'polypeptide(L)'
;MFVEDVVLETEFDGKKKHTMLKIWSVRQTQPVVEKLAANHPLLIGQRALDSLYPCVQGGATAIPGAFGYEKTVISQSLSKFSNSDDIVYVGIDQRGNEMAKVLRDLPQVKYLISHLLNVINHKNYFIVKNVNITLSKYFRDVGYNIAMMADSTSRWPDALHEISGRLAEMPAGTRLVSFYECAGRVRCLDNPEHKKLAQRKHFPSVNWLISYSKYTRVLDDYYDKNFLEFVPLRAKCKEILQKEDPSDIVQLVGKASLVETDKITLEVSRMIKDDFLQQNGYSSYDKYCPF
;
A
#
# COMPACT_ATOMS: atom_id res chain seq x y z
N MET A 1 9.40 -24.37 25.58
CA MET A 1 8.44 -23.35 26.05
C MET A 1 7.33 -23.31 25.02
N PHE A 2 6.17 -23.84 25.36
CA PHE A 2 4.98 -23.80 24.53
C PHE A 2 4.29 -22.44 24.68
N VAL A 3 3.51 -22.02 23.68
CA VAL A 3 2.83 -20.71 23.69
C VAL A 3 1.81 -20.59 24.84
N GLU A 4 1.36 -21.75 25.35
CA GLU A 4 0.40 -21.88 26.44
C GLU A 4 1.05 -21.85 27.84
N ASP A 5 2.38 -21.90 27.92
CA ASP A 5 3.08 -21.83 29.20
C ASP A 5 2.86 -20.45 29.85
N VAL A 6 2.63 -20.43 31.17
CA VAL A 6 2.47 -19.19 31.93
C VAL A 6 3.83 -18.50 32.05
N VAL A 7 3.90 -17.25 31.60
CA VAL A 7 5.15 -16.47 31.58
C VAL A 7 5.14 -15.38 32.65
N LEU A 8 3.98 -14.84 32.99
CA LEU A 8 3.86 -13.72 33.91
C LEU A 8 2.61 -13.88 34.79
N GLU A 9 2.73 -13.61 36.08
CA GLU A 9 1.58 -13.48 36.98
C GLU A 9 1.52 -12.05 37.50
N THR A 10 0.33 -11.43 37.44
CA THR A 10 0.11 -10.07 37.94
C THR A 10 -0.94 -10.08 39.04
N GLU A 11 -0.72 -9.31 40.11
CA GLU A 11 -1.69 -9.08 41.18
C GLU A 11 -2.31 -7.69 41.01
N PHE A 12 -3.48 -7.64 40.39
CA PHE A 12 -4.33 -6.44 40.33
C PHE A 12 -5.77 -6.91 40.30
N ASP A 13 -6.50 -6.65 41.39
CA ASP A 13 -7.87 -7.15 41.60
C ASP A 13 -7.98 -8.70 41.50
N GLY A 14 -7.01 -9.39 42.10
CA GLY A 14 -6.84 -10.84 42.06
C GLY A 14 -5.57 -11.29 41.29
N LYS A 15 -5.23 -12.59 41.41
CA LYS A 15 -4.10 -13.20 40.67
C LYS A 15 -4.52 -13.55 39.25
N LYS A 16 -3.93 -12.88 38.25
CA LYS A 16 -4.10 -13.20 36.83
C LYS A 16 -2.81 -13.77 36.25
N LYS A 17 -2.94 -14.90 35.55
CA LYS A 17 -1.85 -15.56 34.83
C LYS A 17 -1.87 -15.14 33.37
N HIS A 18 -0.72 -14.80 32.83
CA HIS A 18 -0.51 -14.40 31.43
C HIS A 18 0.41 -15.39 30.75
N THR A 19 0.00 -15.86 29.58
CA THR A 19 0.80 -16.70 28.69
C THR A 19 1.40 -15.85 27.57
N MET A 20 2.22 -16.44 26.70
CA MET A 20 2.69 -15.74 25.49
C MET A 20 1.55 -15.48 24.48
N LEU A 21 0.44 -16.21 24.59
CA LEU A 21 -0.71 -16.08 23.72
C LEU A 21 -1.70 -15.04 24.27
N LYS A 22 -2.01 -14.04 23.45
CA LYS A 22 -3.07 -13.07 23.73
C LYS A 22 -4.26 -13.29 22.81
N ILE A 23 -5.44 -13.56 23.39
CA ILE A 23 -6.69 -13.64 22.65
C ILE A 23 -7.26 -12.23 22.50
N TRP A 24 -7.59 -11.84 21.27
CA TRP A 24 -8.19 -10.54 20.97
C TRP A 24 -9.42 -10.67 20.06
N SER A 25 -10.45 -9.86 20.32
CA SER A 25 -11.65 -9.83 19.49
C SER A 25 -11.36 -9.14 18.16
N VAL A 26 -11.58 -9.85 17.05
CA VAL A 26 -11.30 -9.34 15.70
C VAL A 26 -12.18 -8.14 15.30
N ARG A 27 -13.29 -7.91 16.00
CA ARG A 27 -14.22 -6.79 15.72
C ARG A 27 -13.89 -5.54 16.54
N GLN A 28 -13.08 -5.66 17.59
CA GLN A 28 -12.71 -4.55 18.45
C GLN A 28 -11.38 -3.97 18.00
N THR A 29 -11.35 -2.66 17.81
CA THR A 29 -10.12 -1.95 17.50
C THR A 29 -9.17 -1.99 18.70
N GLN A 30 -7.91 -2.37 18.49
CA GLN A 30 -6.89 -2.29 19.53
C GLN A 30 -6.74 -0.84 20.01
N PRO A 31 -6.67 -0.62 21.33
CA PRO A 31 -6.50 0.70 21.91
C PRO A 31 -5.11 1.25 21.56
N VAL A 32 -5.06 2.53 21.25
CA VAL A 32 -3.82 3.27 20.94
C VAL A 32 -3.80 4.53 21.78
N VAL A 33 -2.60 5.04 22.10
CA VAL A 33 -2.46 6.26 22.91
C VAL A 33 -2.99 7.47 22.12
N GLU A 34 -2.46 7.65 20.91
CA GLU A 34 -2.88 8.71 20.01
C GLU A 34 -2.58 8.35 18.55
N LYS A 35 -3.30 8.99 17.62
CA LYS A 35 -2.98 8.94 16.19
C LYS A 35 -2.00 10.06 15.84
N LEU A 36 -0.92 9.71 15.16
CA LEU A 36 0.12 10.63 14.72
C LEU A 36 -0.04 10.93 13.23
N ALA A 37 0.41 12.13 12.82
CA ALA A 37 0.52 12.45 11.41
C ALA A 37 1.64 11.61 10.76
N ALA A 38 1.35 11.03 9.59
CA ALA A 38 2.31 10.26 8.82
C ALA A 38 3.23 11.20 8.03
N ASN A 39 4.48 11.33 8.46
CA ASN A 39 5.49 12.23 7.87
C ASN A 39 6.69 11.49 7.23
N HIS A 40 6.59 10.17 7.08
CA HIS A 40 7.63 9.36 6.43
C HIS A 40 7.06 8.70 5.17
N PRO A 41 7.75 8.78 4.01
CA PRO A 41 7.25 8.17 2.80
C PRO A 41 7.34 6.64 2.87
N LEU A 42 6.31 5.98 2.34
CA LEU A 42 6.35 4.58 2.01
C LEU A 42 7.04 4.45 0.66
N LEU A 43 8.28 3.97 0.68
CA LEU A 43 9.08 3.75 -0.53
C LEU A 43 8.72 2.38 -1.10
N ILE A 44 7.93 2.43 -2.15
CA ILE A 44 7.54 1.31 -2.99
C ILE A 44 8.54 1.18 -4.15
N GLY A 45 9.42 2.17 -4.33
CA GLY A 45 10.52 2.34 -5.28
C GLY A 45 10.24 1.95 -6.70
N GLN A 46 9.13 2.53 -7.06
CA GLN A 46 8.73 2.77 -8.41
C GLN A 46 8.87 4.22 -8.67
N ARG A 47 9.57 4.56 -9.76
CA ARG A 47 9.78 5.95 -10.13
C ARG A 47 8.45 6.67 -10.21
N ALA A 48 7.45 6.09 -10.87
CA ALA A 48 6.12 6.69 -10.96
C ALA A 48 5.43 6.87 -9.58
N LEU A 49 5.41 5.86 -8.71
CA LEU A 49 4.73 5.96 -7.41
C LEU A 49 5.51 6.80 -6.39
N ASP A 50 6.80 6.53 -6.22
CA ASP A 50 7.61 7.23 -5.23
C ASP A 50 7.83 8.70 -5.59
N SER A 51 7.84 9.03 -6.90
CA SER A 51 8.01 10.43 -7.33
C SER A 51 6.68 11.17 -7.48
N LEU A 52 5.77 10.72 -8.35
CA LEU A 52 4.59 11.50 -8.74
C LEU A 52 3.43 11.33 -7.75
N TYR A 53 3.26 10.14 -7.17
CA TYR A 53 2.14 9.77 -6.29
C TYR A 53 2.61 9.14 -4.98
N PRO A 54 3.42 9.86 -4.18
CA PRO A 54 4.04 9.26 -3.02
C PRO A 54 2.99 8.83 -2.00
N CYS A 55 3.23 7.67 -1.41
CA CYS A 55 2.46 7.14 -0.30
C CYS A 55 3.22 7.40 1.01
N VAL A 56 2.52 7.40 2.13
CA VAL A 56 3.13 7.57 3.46
C VAL A 56 2.98 6.31 4.29
N GLN A 57 3.92 6.06 5.20
CA GLN A 57 3.80 4.96 6.16
C GLN A 57 2.63 5.24 7.11
N GLY A 58 1.62 4.35 7.09
CA GLY A 58 0.34 4.54 7.78
C GLY A 58 -0.72 5.26 6.94
N GLY A 59 -0.44 5.57 5.67
CA GLY A 59 -1.43 6.10 4.73
C GLY A 59 -2.31 5.01 4.14
N ALA A 60 -3.49 5.40 3.68
CA ALA A 60 -4.35 4.57 2.84
C ALA A 60 -4.12 4.92 1.36
N THR A 61 -3.90 3.89 0.54
CA THR A 61 -3.74 3.98 -0.92
C THR A 61 -4.67 2.99 -1.61
N ALA A 62 -5.32 3.43 -2.68
CA ALA A 62 -6.14 2.57 -3.52
C ALA A 62 -5.57 2.57 -4.94
N ILE A 63 -5.46 1.38 -5.54
CA ILE A 63 -4.96 1.21 -6.90
C ILE A 63 -6.10 0.59 -7.74
N PRO A 64 -6.98 1.43 -8.31
CA PRO A 64 -8.00 0.95 -9.22
C PRO A 64 -7.38 0.55 -10.57
N GLY A 65 -7.97 -0.43 -11.23
CA GLY A 65 -7.55 -0.86 -12.56
C GLY A 65 -8.38 -2.04 -13.04
N ALA A 66 -8.48 -2.23 -14.36
CA ALA A 66 -9.15 -3.41 -14.92
C ALA A 66 -8.28 -4.67 -14.77
N PHE A 67 -8.84 -5.84 -15.12
CA PHE A 67 -8.09 -7.09 -15.11
C PHE A 67 -6.93 -7.02 -16.11
N GLY A 68 -5.74 -7.50 -15.74
CA GLY A 68 -4.55 -7.45 -16.59
C GLY A 68 -3.73 -6.16 -16.55
N TYR A 69 -4.18 -5.12 -15.81
CA TYR A 69 -3.42 -3.87 -15.59
C TYR A 69 -2.36 -4.01 -14.49
N GLU A 70 -1.73 -5.19 -14.41
CA GLU A 70 -0.56 -5.45 -13.57
C GLU A 70 -0.70 -5.13 -12.07
N LYS A 71 -1.92 -4.98 -11.53
CA LYS A 71 -2.18 -4.73 -10.09
C LYS A 71 -1.46 -5.72 -9.18
N THR A 72 -1.48 -7.00 -9.56
CA THR A 72 -0.80 -8.07 -8.85
C THR A 72 0.72 -7.90 -8.89
N VAL A 73 1.26 -7.34 -9.97
CA VAL A 73 2.68 -6.99 -10.06
C VAL A 73 2.98 -5.94 -9.00
N ILE A 74 2.18 -4.88 -8.86
CA ILE A 74 2.31 -3.88 -7.77
C ILE A 74 2.26 -4.51 -6.41
N SER A 75 1.34 -5.42 -6.22
CA SER A 75 1.16 -6.04 -4.92
C SER A 75 2.34 -6.93 -4.56
N GLN A 76 2.79 -7.77 -5.49
CA GLN A 76 4.00 -8.57 -5.34
C GLN A 76 5.23 -7.70 -5.10
N SER A 77 5.16 -6.51 -5.63
CA SER A 77 6.26 -5.62 -5.67
C SER A 77 6.41 -4.80 -4.41
N LEU A 78 5.32 -4.23 -3.91
CA LEU A 78 5.25 -3.66 -2.58
C LEU A 78 5.59 -4.72 -1.52
N SER A 79 5.27 -6.00 -1.77
CA SER A 79 5.53 -7.10 -0.84
C SER A 79 6.98 -7.55 -0.79
N LYS A 80 7.55 -7.91 -1.95
CA LYS A 80 8.98 -8.21 -2.03
C LYS A 80 9.78 -7.03 -1.61
N PHE A 81 9.24 -5.89 -2.01
CA PHE A 81 9.90 -4.71 -1.82
C PHE A 81 9.02 -3.47 -1.41
N SER A 82 8.85 -3.22 -0.10
CA SER A 82 8.64 -1.86 0.44
C SER A 82 9.57 -1.60 1.62
N ASN A 83 9.70 -0.36 2.09
CA ASN A 83 10.40 -0.05 3.36
C ASN A 83 9.55 -0.35 4.61
N SER A 84 8.72 -1.39 4.53
CA SER A 84 7.93 -1.93 5.63
C SER A 84 8.68 -3.09 6.27
N ASP A 85 8.58 -3.23 7.58
CA ASP A 85 9.23 -4.30 8.33
C ASP A 85 8.54 -5.65 8.07
N ASP A 86 7.21 -5.63 7.94
CA ASP A 86 6.38 -6.80 7.65
C ASP A 86 5.20 -6.45 6.74
N ILE A 87 4.67 -7.48 6.06
CA ILE A 87 3.63 -7.30 5.05
C ILE A 87 2.54 -8.35 5.20
N VAL A 88 1.30 -7.88 5.29
CA VAL A 88 0.12 -8.73 5.41
C VAL A 88 -0.61 -8.72 4.08
N TYR A 89 -0.60 -9.85 3.38
CA TYR A 89 -1.28 -9.99 2.09
C TYR A 89 -2.62 -10.70 2.23
N VAL A 90 -3.69 -10.04 1.80
CA VAL A 90 -5.05 -10.57 1.82
C VAL A 90 -5.54 -10.75 0.40
N GLY A 91 -5.49 -12.00 -0.07
CA GLY A 91 -6.08 -12.42 -1.34
C GLY A 91 -7.58 -12.72 -1.17
N ILE A 92 -8.41 -11.99 -1.90
CA ILE A 92 -9.87 -12.14 -1.92
C ILE A 92 -10.28 -12.55 -3.33
N ASP A 93 -10.85 -13.74 -3.45
CA ASP A 93 -11.37 -14.26 -4.73
C ASP A 93 -10.33 -14.15 -5.86
N GLN A 94 -9.07 -14.41 -5.51
CA GLN A 94 -7.97 -14.41 -6.46
C GLN A 94 -7.86 -15.75 -7.16
N ARG A 95 -7.45 -15.71 -8.43
CA ARG A 95 -7.19 -16.94 -9.19
C ARG A 95 -6.11 -17.74 -8.48
N GLY A 96 -6.36 -19.03 -8.23
CA GLY A 96 -5.43 -19.91 -7.51
C GLY A 96 -4.02 -19.93 -8.10
N ASN A 97 -3.90 -19.76 -9.43
CA ASN A 97 -2.62 -19.68 -10.13
C ASN A 97 -1.83 -18.40 -9.82
N GLU A 98 -2.50 -17.26 -9.65
CA GLU A 98 -1.85 -16.00 -9.27
C GLU A 98 -1.32 -16.08 -7.84
N MET A 99 -2.09 -16.68 -6.94
CA MET A 99 -1.68 -16.93 -5.56
C MET A 99 -0.51 -17.91 -5.45
N ALA A 100 -0.55 -19.00 -6.22
CA ALA A 100 0.56 -19.96 -6.28
C ALA A 100 1.84 -19.32 -6.84
N LYS A 101 1.72 -18.30 -7.71
CA LYS A 101 2.87 -17.52 -8.18
C LYS A 101 3.42 -16.64 -7.07
N VAL A 102 2.56 -15.92 -6.33
CA VAL A 102 2.99 -15.11 -5.18
C VAL A 102 3.68 -15.99 -4.14
N LEU A 103 3.09 -17.12 -3.74
CA LEU A 103 3.68 -18.02 -2.75
C LEU A 103 5.02 -18.62 -3.17
N ARG A 104 5.21 -18.90 -4.48
CA ARG A 104 6.49 -19.39 -5.02
C ARG A 104 7.56 -18.30 -5.11
N ASP A 105 7.14 -17.09 -5.47
CA ASP A 105 8.04 -15.97 -5.72
C ASP A 105 8.42 -15.19 -4.45
N LEU A 106 7.78 -15.48 -3.31
CA LEU A 106 8.17 -14.91 -2.02
C LEU A 106 9.53 -15.48 -1.60
N PRO A 107 10.52 -14.62 -1.27
CA PRO A 107 11.82 -15.09 -0.84
C PRO A 107 11.66 -15.95 0.43
N GLN A 108 12.27 -17.14 0.45
CA GLN A 108 12.30 -18.03 1.62
C GLN A 108 13.04 -17.40 2.84
N VAL A 109 13.57 -16.20 2.69
CA VAL A 109 14.55 -15.60 3.60
C VAL A 109 13.92 -14.37 4.26
N LYS A 110 13.80 -14.45 5.59
CA LYS A 110 13.64 -13.37 6.60
C LYS A 110 12.27 -12.79 6.95
N TYR A 111 11.19 -12.99 6.19
CA TYR A 111 9.88 -12.53 6.66
C TYR A 111 9.23 -13.60 7.52
N LEU A 112 8.84 -13.22 8.74
CA LEU A 112 7.90 -14.01 9.53
C LEU A 112 6.59 -13.95 8.75
N ILE A 113 6.38 -14.93 7.86
CA ILE A 113 5.20 -15.09 7.00
C ILE A 113 3.97 -15.13 7.91
N SER A 114 3.44 -13.97 8.27
CA SER A 114 2.25 -13.88 9.09
C SER A 114 1.04 -13.87 8.16
N HIS A 115 0.69 -15.09 7.77
CA HIS A 115 -0.64 -15.51 7.32
C HIS A 115 -1.17 -14.81 6.08
N LEU A 116 -0.78 -15.35 4.93
CA LEU A 116 -1.52 -15.27 3.68
C LEU A 116 -2.86 -16.03 3.88
N LEU A 117 -3.81 -15.37 4.57
CA LEU A 117 -5.09 -15.97 4.94
C LEU A 117 -6.02 -15.89 3.72
N ASN A 118 -6.01 -16.97 2.95
CA ASN A 118 -6.78 -17.12 1.72
C ASN A 118 -8.28 -17.05 2.01
N VAL A 119 -8.98 -16.12 1.37
CA VAL A 119 -10.43 -16.24 1.16
C VAL A 119 -10.62 -17.01 -0.15
N ILE A 120 -10.79 -18.33 -0.04
CA ILE A 120 -11.21 -19.19 -1.17
C ILE A 120 -12.71 -19.01 -1.47
N ASN A 121 -13.47 -18.31 -0.60
CA ASN A 121 -14.93 -18.25 -0.71
C ASN A 121 -15.50 -16.92 -0.21
N HIS A 122 -16.31 -16.24 -1.02
CA HIS A 122 -16.97 -14.96 -0.70
C HIS A 122 -17.69 -14.96 0.68
N LYS A 123 -18.13 -16.13 1.13
CA LYS A 123 -18.90 -16.34 2.37
C LYS A 123 -18.12 -16.03 3.65
N ASN A 124 -16.80 -16.26 3.70
CA ASN A 124 -15.99 -16.07 4.92
C ASN A 124 -15.20 -14.76 4.94
N TYR A 125 -15.46 -13.88 3.97
CA TYR A 125 -14.72 -12.63 3.74
C TYR A 125 -14.58 -11.76 4.99
N PHE A 126 -15.70 -11.51 5.70
CA PHE A 126 -15.71 -10.61 6.86
C PHE A 126 -14.85 -11.10 8.02
N ILE A 127 -14.78 -12.42 8.20
CA ILE A 127 -13.97 -13.03 9.25
C ILE A 127 -12.49 -12.84 8.89
N VAL A 128 -12.10 -13.23 7.68
CA VAL A 128 -10.72 -13.16 7.21
C VAL A 128 -10.20 -11.72 7.18
N LYS A 129 -11.01 -10.76 6.72
CA LYS A 129 -10.69 -9.34 6.76
C LYS A 129 -10.33 -8.88 8.18
N ASN A 130 -11.24 -9.12 9.13
CA ASN A 130 -11.09 -8.63 10.50
C ASN A 130 -9.90 -9.29 11.21
N VAL A 131 -9.63 -10.58 10.91
CA VAL A 131 -8.44 -11.29 11.40
C VAL A 131 -7.16 -10.61 10.91
N ASN A 132 -7.04 -10.34 9.60
CA ASN A 132 -5.84 -9.74 9.03
C ASN A 132 -5.59 -8.30 9.49
N ILE A 133 -6.64 -7.51 9.69
CA ILE A 133 -6.52 -6.16 10.27
C ILE A 133 -6.03 -6.25 11.71
N THR A 134 -6.57 -7.20 12.49
CA THR A 134 -6.18 -7.39 13.90
C THR A 134 -4.73 -7.84 13.98
N LEU A 135 -4.28 -8.72 13.08
CA LEU A 135 -2.90 -9.15 12.97
C LEU A 135 -1.97 -7.99 12.61
N SER A 136 -2.36 -7.18 11.62
CA SER A 136 -1.59 -5.98 11.22
C SER A 136 -1.47 -4.97 12.36
N LYS A 137 -2.53 -4.80 13.17
CA LYS A 137 -2.46 -3.91 14.34
C LYS A 137 -1.61 -4.49 15.46
N TYR A 138 -1.63 -5.81 15.66
CA TYR A 138 -0.79 -6.46 16.65
C TYR A 138 0.70 -6.20 16.40
N PHE A 139 1.20 -6.48 15.18
CA PHE A 139 2.61 -6.23 14.87
C PHE A 139 2.95 -4.73 14.88
N ARG A 140 1.97 -3.86 14.58
CA ARG A 140 2.15 -2.40 14.68
C ARG A 140 2.32 -1.98 16.14
N ASP A 141 1.55 -2.58 17.04
CA ASP A 141 1.62 -2.32 18.48
C ASP A 141 2.95 -2.83 19.08
N VAL A 142 3.55 -3.87 18.48
CA VAL A 142 4.94 -4.31 18.78
C VAL A 142 5.99 -3.28 18.32
N GLY A 143 5.65 -2.37 17.42
CA GLY A 143 6.51 -1.28 16.94
C GLY A 143 6.99 -1.42 15.49
N TYR A 144 6.49 -2.40 14.74
CA TYR A 144 6.84 -2.60 13.33
C TYR A 144 5.99 -1.74 12.39
N ASN A 145 6.58 -1.30 11.29
CA ASN A 145 5.89 -0.66 10.18
C ASN A 145 5.33 -1.73 9.25
N ILE A 146 4.00 -1.86 9.21
CA ILE A 146 3.35 -2.91 8.42
C ILE A 146 2.62 -2.32 7.24
N ALA A 147 2.79 -2.96 6.09
CA ALA A 147 1.94 -2.73 4.95
C ALA A 147 0.91 -3.87 4.81
N MET A 148 -0.37 -3.52 4.82
CA MET A 148 -1.44 -4.46 4.52
C MET A 148 -1.89 -4.27 3.07
N MET A 149 -1.92 -5.36 2.30
CA MET A 149 -2.40 -5.39 0.93
C MET A 149 -3.70 -6.17 0.85
N ALA A 150 -4.71 -5.62 0.19
CA ALA A 150 -6.00 -6.28 -0.01
C ALA A 150 -6.31 -6.34 -1.51
N ASP A 151 -6.13 -7.52 -2.11
CA ASP A 151 -6.39 -7.76 -3.52
C ASP A 151 -7.46 -8.85 -3.68
N SER A 152 -8.71 -8.57 -4.07
CA SER A 152 -9.26 -7.28 -4.51
C SER A 152 -10.29 -6.74 -3.52
N THR A 153 -10.25 -5.43 -3.25
CA THR A 153 -11.28 -4.73 -2.47
C THR A 153 -12.56 -4.47 -3.26
N SER A 154 -12.53 -4.55 -4.59
CA SER A 154 -13.69 -4.36 -5.47
C SER A 154 -14.75 -5.44 -5.33
N ARG A 155 -14.38 -6.63 -4.81
CA ARG A 155 -15.33 -7.72 -4.52
C ARG A 155 -16.10 -7.52 -3.22
N TRP A 156 -15.75 -6.51 -2.44
CA TRP A 156 -16.36 -6.27 -1.14
C TRP A 156 -17.81 -5.74 -1.27
N PRO A 157 -18.13 -4.74 -2.11
CA PRO A 157 -19.51 -4.37 -2.39
C PRO A 157 -20.37 -5.57 -2.81
N ASP A 158 -19.86 -6.47 -3.67
CA ASP A 158 -20.59 -7.67 -4.12
C ASP A 158 -20.93 -8.60 -2.94
N ALA A 159 -19.93 -8.88 -2.08
CA ALA A 159 -20.13 -9.72 -0.88
C ALA A 159 -21.08 -9.07 0.15
N LEU A 160 -21.01 -7.74 0.30
CA LEU A 160 -21.96 -7.00 1.13
C LEU A 160 -23.37 -7.09 0.57
N HIS A 161 -23.52 -6.95 -0.75
CA HIS A 161 -24.81 -7.01 -1.42
C HIS A 161 -25.44 -8.40 -1.29
N GLU A 162 -24.66 -9.47 -1.44
CA GLU A 162 -25.14 -10.85 -1.23
C GLU A 162 -25.64 -11.07 0.21
N ILE A 163 -24.89 -10.61 1.21
CA ILE A 163 -25.28 -10.76 2.62
C ILE A 163 -26.49 -9.89 2.94
N SER A 164 -26.51 -8.63 2.50
CA SER A 164 -27.64 -7.72 2.68
C SER A 164 -28.91 -8.26 2.01
N GLY A 165 -28.78 -8.85 0.81
CA GLY A 165 -29.89 -9.51 0.13
C GLY A 165 -30.44 -10.70 0.92
N ARG A 166 -29.58 -11.50 1.55
CA ARG A 166 -30.00 -12.60 2.44
C ARG A 166 -30.62 -12.13 3.75
N LEU A 167 -30.15 -11.00 4.28
CA LEU A 167 -30.66 -10.38 5.50
C LEU A 167 -31.89 -9.50 5.26
N ALA A 168 -32.32 -9.32 4.00
CA ALA A 168 -33.37 -8.40 3.59
C ALA A 168 -33.15 -6.95 4.09
N GLU A 169 -31.88 -6.55 4.23
CA GLU A 169 -31.48 -5.21 4.63
C GLU A 169 -31.13 -4.36 3.40
N MET A 170 -31.46 -3.06 3.42
CA MET A 170 -30.96 -2.14 2.41
C MET A 170 -29.43 -2.02 2.53
N PRO A 171 -28.67 -2.13 1.43
CA PRO A 171 -27.21 -2.12 1.48
C PRO A 171 -26.67 -0.78 2.00
N ALA A 172 -25.89 -0.81 3.09
CA ALA A 172 -25.27 0.37 3.68
C ALA A 172 -23.78 0.48 3.30
N GLY A 173 -23.38 1.58 2.67
CA GLY A 173 -22.02 1.82 2.16
C GLY A 173 -20.95 2.16 3.22
N THR A 174 -21.31 2.26 4.50
CA THR A 174 -20.44 2.75 5.58
C THR A 174 -19.29 1.81 5.96
N ARG A 175 -19.37 0.53 5.59
CA ARG A 175 -18.42 -0.50 6.04
C ARG A 175 -17.03 -0.38 5.39
N LEU A 176 -16.91 0.26 4.22
CA LEU A 176 -15.63 0.48 3.52
C LEU A 176 -14.75 1.51 4.24
N VAL A 177 -15.37 2.56 4.78
CA VAL A 177 -14.67 3.66 5.45
C VAL A 177 -13.91 3.16 6.68
N SER A 178 -14.57 2.35 7.51
CA SER A 178 -13.96 1.80 8.73
C SER A 178 -12.75 0.90 8.46
N PHE A 179 -12.61 0.35 7.26
CA PHE A 179 -11.40 -0.39 6.87
C PHE A 179 -10.23 0.54 6.60
N TYR A 180 -10.43 1.59 5.80
CA TYR A 180 -9.37 2.53 5.48
C TYR A 180 -8.96 3.36 6.71
N GLU A 181 -9.89 3.70 7.60
CA GLU A 181 -9.61 4.43 8.85
C GLU A 181 -8.84 3.62 9.90
N CYS A 182 -8.76 2.29 9.73
CA CYS A 182 -7.94 1.44 10.57
C CYS A 182 -6.45 1.62 10.30
N ALA A 183 -6.07 2.11 9.12
CA ALA A 183 -4.70 2.47 8.80
C ALA A 183 -4.34 3.82 9.45
N GLY A 184 -3.10 3.93 9.89
CA GLY A 184 -2.61 5.14 10.53
C GLY A 184 -1.32 4.88 11.30
N ARG A 185 -0.46 5.89 11.34
CA ARG A 185 0.64 5.94 12.30
C ARG A 185 0.06 6.26 13.67
N VAL A 186 0.42 5.49 14.68
CA VAL A 186 -0.11 5.65 16.05
C VAL A 186 1.02 5.53 17.05
N ARG A 187 0.84 6.15 18.21
CA ARG A 187 1.66 5.86 19.39
C ARG A 187 1.02 4.69 20.14
N CYS A 188 1.78 3.62 20.29
CA CYS A 188 1.36 2.38 20.92
C CYS A 188 1.42 2.52 22.46
N LEU A 189 0.62 1.74 23.19
CA LEU A 189 0.52 1.83 24.66
C LEU A 189 1.81 1.41 25.38
N ASP A 190 2.56 0.46 24.83
CA ASP A 190 3.53 -0.32 25.60
C ASP A 190 4.99 -0.26 25.09
N ASN A 191 5.43 0.75 24.32
CA ASN A 191 6.80 0.74 23.77
C ASN A 191 7.64 2.02 24.00
N PRO A 192 8.83 1.91 24.65
CA PRO A 192 9.87 2.94 24.62
C PRO A 192 10.56 3.00 23.25
N GLU A 193 10.98 4.21 22.85
CA GLU A 193 11.47 4.53 21.51
C GLU A 193 12.59 3.60 20.98
N HIS A 194 12.33 2.86 19.90
CA HIS A 194 13.35 2.18 19.12
C HIS A 194 13.26 2.52 17.62
N LYS A 195 14.40 2.90 17.03
CA LYS A 195 14.58 3.33 15.63
C LYS A 195 14.93 2.15 14.70
N LYS A 196 14.15 2.07 13.60
CA LYS A 196 14.41 1.65 12.20
C LYS A 196 15.30 0.43 11.90
N LEU A 197 14.85 -0.44 10.97
CA LEU A 197 15.72 -1.04 9.94
C LEU A 197 14.95 -1.65 8.74
N ALA A 198 15.51 -1.35 7.56
CA ALA A 198 15.45 -2.09 6.28
C ALA A 198 14.28 -1.86 5.31
N GLN A 199 14.74 -1.44 4.13
CA GLN A 199 14.01 -1.10 2.93
C GLN A 199 13.63 -2.33 2.11
N ARG A 200 12.81 -2.11 1.09
CA ARG A 200 13.15 -1.90 -0.36
C ARG A 200 11.91 -2.23 -1.16
N LYS A 201 11.55 -1.62 -2.34
CA LYS A 201 10.53 -1.59 -3.52
C LYS A 201 10.06 -2.63 -4.64
N HIS A 202 8.86 -2.52 -5.28
CA HIS A 202 8.64 -2.60 -6.79
C HIS A 202 7.24 -2.07 -7.38
N PHE A 203 7.01 -2.26 -8.70
CA PHE A 203 6.10 -1.81 -9.81
C PHE A 203 4.56 -1.71 -9.86
N PRO A 204 4.03 -0.56 -10.37
CA PRO A 204 2.94 -0.50 -11.37
C PRO A 204 3.15 0.26 -12.67
N SER A 205 2.25 -0.08 -13.61
CA SER A 205 1.63 0.81 -14.60
C SER A 205 0.62 1.79 -13.93
N VAL A 206 1.00 3.08 -13.83
CA VAL A 206 0.21 4.16 -13.21
C VAL A 206 -0.23 5.18 -14.27
N ASN A 207 -1.52 5.52 -14.29
CA ASN A 207 -2.01 6.62 -15.12
C ASN A 207 -1.71 7.96 -14.46
N TRP A 208 -0.80 8.76 -15.04
CA TRP A 208 -0.32 10.01 -14.45
C TRP A 208 -1.28 11.20 -14.56
N LEU A 209 -2.28 11.16 -15.45
CA LEU A 209 -3.24 12.26 -15.58
C LEU A 209 -4.35 12.17 -14.51
N ILE A 210 -4.76 10.95 -14.18
CA ILE A 210 -5.89 10.70 -13.27
C ILE A 210 -5.44 10.43 -11.83
N SER A 211 -4.23 9.88 -11.65
CA SER A 211 -3.72 9.57 -10.30
C SER A 211 -3.44 10.84 -9.52
N TYR A 212 -3.67 10.80 -8.21
CA TYR A 212 -3.38 11.91 -7.30
C TYR A 212 -2.93 11.37 -5.93
N SER A 213 -2.12 12.16 -5.23
CA SER A 213 -1.76 11.89 -3.83
C SER A 213 -2.04 13.14 -2.98
N LYS A 214 -2.84 12.95 -1.93
CA LYS A 214 -3.11 13.99 -0.93
C LYS A 214 -1.95 14.17 0.06
N TYR A 215 -1.01 13.23 0.08
CA TYR A 215 0.12 13.24 1.01
C TYR A 215 1.29 14.11 0.55
N THR A 216 1.22 14.65 -0.68
CA THR A 216 2.28 15.47 -1.29
C THR A 216 2.74 16.58 -0.35
N ARG A 217 1.82 17.40 0.19
CA ARG A 217 2.14 18.52 1.09
C ARG A 217 2.76 18.08 2.42
N VAL A 218 2.33 16.94 2.95
CA VAL A 218 2.83 16.43 4.24
C VAL A 218 4.26 15.90 4.10
N LEU A 219 4.63 15.45 2.90
CA LEU A 219 5.96 14.92 2.60
C LEU A 219 6.95 15.99 2.14
N ASP A 220 6.50 17.20 1.80
CA ASP A 220 7.40 18.28 1.38
C ASP A 220 8.42 18.59 2.49
N ASP A 221 8.01 18.63 3.75
CA ASP A 221 8.93 18.77 4.91
C ASP A 221 10.01 17.67 4.98
N TYR A 222 9.68 16.45 4.55
CA TYR A 222 10.62 15.33 4.50
C TYR A 222 11.57 15.46 3.31
N TYR A 223 11.06 15.87 2.15
CA TYR A 223 11.85 16.04 0.94
C TYR A 223 12.77 17.26 1.05
N ASP A 224 12.32 18.38 1.59
CA ASP A 224 13.16 19.58 1.74
C ASP A 224 14.37 19.34 2.66
N LYS A 225 14.24 18.42 3.63
CA LYS A 225 15.35 18.04 4.53
C LYS A 225 16.35 17.08 3.90
N ASN A 226 15.89 16.17 3.03
CA ASN A 226 16.72 15.08 2.52
C ASN A 226 17.10 15.23 1.02
N PHE A 227 16.28 15.93 0.24
CA PHE A 227 16.31 16.05 -1.22
C PHE A 227 15.78 17.42 -1.68
N LEU A 228 16.56 18.49 -1.44
CA LEU A 228 16.18 19.90 -1.68
C LEU A 228 15.64 20.19 -3.10
N GLU A 229 16.15 19.51 -4.13
CA GLU A 229 15.76 19.76 -5.53
C GLU A 229 14.54 18.95 -5.98
N PHE A 230 14.07 17.98 -5.19
CA PHE A 230 13.07 17.03 -5.65
C PHE A 230 11.69 17.65 -5.83
N VAL A 231 11.24 18.49 -4.89
CA VAL A 231 9.93 19.14 -4.94
C VAL A 231 9.75 20.00 -6.21
N PRO A 232 10.68 20.90 -6.59
CA PRO A 232 10.55 21.68 -7.82
C PRO A 232 10.67 20.82 -9.09
N LEU A 233 11.51 19.78 -9.09
CA LEU A 233 11.63 18.86 -10.22
C LEU A 233 10.32 18.09 -10.46
N ARG A 234 9.68 17.61 -9.39
CA ARG A 234 8.37 16.94 -9.48
C ARG A 234 7.28 17.86 -10.01
N ALA A 235 7.27 19.13 -9.58
CA ALA A 235 6.31 20.12 -10.08
C ALA A 235 6.49 20.38 -11.59
N LYS A 236 7.73 20.60 -12.04
CA LYS A 236 8.04 20.74 -13.47
C LYS A 236 7.69 19.50 -14.28
N CYS A 237 8.01 18.31 -13.76
CA CYS A 237 7.68 17.05 -14.42
C CYS A 237 6.17 16.89 -14.64
N LYS A 238 5.35 17.20 -13.62
CA LYS A 238 3.88 17.20 -13.74
C LYS A 238 3.37 18.24 -14.73
N GLU A 239 3.96 19.44 -14.72
CA GLU A 239 3.61 20.50 -15.67
C GLU A 239 3.88 20.07 -17.12
N ILE A 240 5.05 19.46 -17.39
CA ILE A 240 5.41 18.96 -18.72
C ILE A 240 4.45 17.85 -19.17
N LEU A 241 4.15 16.88 -18.30
CA LEU A 241 3.23 15.78 -18.60
C LEU A 241 1.79 16.26 -18.85
N GLN A 242 1.35 17.34 -18.19
CA GLN A 242 0.05 17.96 -18.42
C GLN A 242 0.02 18.81 -19.71
N LYS A 243 1.14 19.43 -20.09
CA LYS A 243 1.24 20.19 -21.35
C LYS A 243 1.25 19.31 -22.59
N GLU A 244 1.54 18.01 -22.46
CA GLU A 244 1.44 17.04 -23.55
C GLU A 244 -0.01 16.61 -23.89
N ASP A 245 -1.01 17.11 -23.15
CA ASP A 245 -2.42 16.81 -23.42
C ASP A 245 -3.05 17.43 -24.70
N PRO A 246 -2.35 18.13 -25.65
CA PRO A 246 -2.93 18.39 -26.96
C PRO A 246 -2.72 17.21 -27.93
N SER A 247 -2.82 15.95 -27.48
CA SER A 247 -2.82 14.79 -28.37
C SER A 247 -3.88 14.89 -29.46
N ASP A 248 -5.00 15.54 -29.17
CA ASP A 248 -6.05 15.82 -30.16
C ASP A 248 -5.56 16.80 -31.25
N ILE A 249 -4.84 17.87 -30.88
CA ILE A 249 -4.32 18.85 -31.85
C ILE A 249 -3.21 18.24 -32.71
N VAL A 250 -2.32 17.44 -32.11
CA VAL A 250 -1.23 16.78 -32.85
C VAL A 250 -1.76 15.72 -33.81
N GLN A 251 -2.79 14.97 -33.43
CA GLN A 251 -3.45 14.00 -34.32
C GLN A 251 -4.25 14.67 -35.44
N LEU A 252 -4.84 15.84 -35.18
CA LEU A 252 -5.66 16.55 -36.17
C LEU A 252 -4.84 17.41 -37.16
N VAL A 253 -3.77 18.06 -36.70
CA VAL A 253 -3.03 19.10 -37.47
C VAL A 253 -1.63 18.64 -37.87
N GLY A 254 -1.15 17.53 -37.30
CA GLY A 254 0.17 16.96 -37.57
C GLY A 254 1.31 17.67 -36.81
N LYS A 255 2.34 16.91 -36.41
CA LYS A 255 3.49 17.40 -35.63
C LYS A 255 4.28 18.54 -36.29
N ALA A 256 4.22 18.67 -37.62
CA ALA A 256 4.97 19.67 -38.37
C ALA A 256 4.50 21.12 -38.12
N SER A 257 3.24 21.28 -37.74
CA SER A 257 2.56 22.58 -37.61
C SER A 257 2.73 23.24 -36.24
N LEU A 258 3.43 22.58 -35.31
CA LEU A 258 3.64 23.05 -33.94
C LEU A 258 4.83 24.02 -33.84
N VAL A 259 4.77 24.90 -32.83
CA VAL A 259 5.88 25.80 -32.46
C VAL A 259 7.03 24.98 -31.86
N GLU A 260 8.28 25.43 -32.03
CA GLU A 260 9.46 24.67 -31.63
C GLU A 260 9.50 24.41 -30.11
N THR A 261 8.93 25.30 -29.30
CA THR A 261 8.76 25.09 -27.85
C THR A 261 7.85 23.91 -27.52
N ASP A 262 6.80 23.72 -28.29
CA ASP A 262 5.84 22.63 -28.10
C ASP A 262 6.45 21.31 -28.56
N LYS A 263 7.19 21.33 -29.67
CA LYS A 263 7.97 20.16 -30.13
C LYS A 263 8.97 19.70 -29.08
N ILE A 264 9.70 20.64 -28.45
CA ILE A 264 10.62 20.31 -27.35
C ILE A 264 9.85 19.73 -26.16
N THR A 265 8.71 20.31 -25.79
CA THR A 265 7.91 19.81 -24.67
C THR A 265 7.41 18.39 -24.93
N LEU A 266 6.97 18.07 -26.15
CA LEU A 266 6.56 16.73 -26.56
C LEU A 266 7.71 15.72 -26.50
N GLU A 267 8.91 16.07 -26.99
CA GLU A 267 10.07 15.18 -26.93
C GLU A 267 10.55 14.96 -25.48
N VAL A 268 10.61 16.01 -24.67
CA VAL A 268 10.96 15.88 -23.24
C VAL A 268 9.91 15.03 -22.51
N SER A 269 8.63 15.22 -22.79
CA SER A 269 7.57 14.41 -22.18
C SER A 269 7.65 12.94 -22.59
N ARG A 270 7.99 12.68 -23.86
CA ARG A 270 8.27 11.32 -24.34
C ARG A 270 9.46 10.69 -23.61
N MET A 271 10.57 11.41 -23.45
CA MET A 271 11.72 10.94 -22.67
C MET A 271 11.32 10.63 -21.22
N ILE A 272 10.50 11.48 -20.59
CA ILE A 272 10.00 11.21 -19.23
C ILE A 272 9.18 9.91 -19.20
N LYS A 273 8.30 9.67 -20.18
CA LYS A 273 7.48 8.46 -20.23
C LYS A 273 8.31 7.20 -20.46
N ASP A 274 9.17 7.21 -21.47
CA ASP A 274 9.90 6.03 -21.94
C ASP A 274 11.11 5.71 -21.05
N ASP A 275 11.83 6.74 -20.56
CA ASP A 275 13.06 6.52 -19.79
C ASP A 275 12.84 6.59 -18.29
N PHE A 276 11.94 7.46 -17.80
CA PHE A 276 11.76 7.69 -16.35
C PHE A 276 10.55 6.97 -15.74
N LEU A 277 9.38 7.03 -16.37
CA LEU A 277 8.15 6.45 -15.83
C LEU A 277 8.03 4.96 -16.14
N GLN A 278 8.39 4.56 -17.36
CA GLN A 278 8.58 3.15 -17.67
C GLN A 278 9.78 2.64 -16.89
N GLN A 279 9.54 1.55 -16.19
CA GLN A 279 10.58 0.87 -15.46
C GLN A 279 10.30 -0.65 -15.69
N ASN A 280 11.32 -1.50 -15.77
CA ASN A 280 11.14 -2.94 -16.03
C ASN A 280 11.32 -3.79 -14.75
N GLY A 281 10.22 -4.38 -14.26
CA GLY A 281 10.22 -5.23 -13.06
C GLY A 281 10.97 -6.55 -13.14
N TYR A 282 11.36 -7.00 -14.33
CA TYR A 282 12.15 -8.22 -14.51
C TYR A 282 13.65 -7.96 -14.70
N SER A 283 14.03 -6.71 -14.96
CA SER A 283 15.42 -6.32 -15.25
C SER A 283 16.29 -6.33 -13.99
N SER A 284 17.52 -6.85 -14.04
CA SER A 284 18.40 -6.88 -12.85
C SER A 284 18.72 -5.49 -12.28
N TYR A 285 18.77 -4.46 -13.14
CA TYR A 285 19.11 -3.08 -12.77
C TYR A 285 17.88 -2.19 -12.52
N ASP A 286 16.79 -2.39 -13.28
CA ASP A 286 15.63 -1.50 -13.25
C ASP A 286 14.50 -2.01 -12.35
N LYS A 287 14.64 -3.24 -11.85
CA LYS A 287 13.73 -3.81 -10.85
C LYS A 287 13.55 -2.81 -9.68
N TYR A 288 14.65 -2.35 -9.09
CA TYR A 288 14.67 -1.53 -7.88
C TYR A 288 15.26 -0.15 -8.20
N CYS A 289 14.50 0.94 -8.10
CA CYS A 289 15.04 2.30 -8.23
C CYS A 289 15.19 3.00 -6.86
N PRO A 290 16.40 3.14 -6.27
CA PRO A 290 16.67 3.98 -5.06
C PRO A 290 16.05 5.37 -5.21
N PHE A 291 15.60 5.93 -4.08
CA PHE A 291 15.18 7.33 -4.05
C PHE A 291 16.41 8.22 -4.07
#